data_AF-A0A6S6TNV5-F1
#
_entry.id   AF-A0A6S6TNV5-F1
#
_cell.length_a   1.000
_cell.length_b   1.000
_cell.length_c   1.000
_cell.angle_alpha   90.00
_cell.angle_beta   90.00
_cell.angle_gamma   90.00
#
_symmetry.space_group_name_H-M   'P 1'
#
loop_
_entity.id
_entity.type
_entity.pdbx_description
1 polymer ?
#
loop_
_entity_poly.entity_id
_entity_poly.type
_entity_poly.pdbx_seq_one_letter_code
_entity_poly.pdbx_strand_id
1 'polypeptide(L)' 'MKKWLCVICGLIYDEAEGWPDDGIAPGTQWEDVPDDWTCPDCGVGKEDFEMIEMDGGDETAVAAAVSTGTSDDAPKL' A
#
# COMPACT_ATOMS: atom_id res chain seq x y z
N MET A 1 -10.00 -9.85 -5.06
CA MET A 1 -8.86 -10.18 -4.18
C MET A 1 -8.61 -8.99 -3.29
N LYS A 2 -8.33 -9.22 -2.01
CA LYS A 2 -8.05 -8.15 -1.06
C LYS A 2 -6.59 -7.72 -1.18
N LYS A 3 -6.29 -6.51 -0.72
CA LYS A 3 -4.92 -6.05 -0.55
C LYS A 3 -4.66 -5.73 0.91
N TRP A 4 -3.42 -5.89 1.33
CA TRP A 4 -2.99 -5.76 2.72
C TRP A 4 -1.79 -4.82 2.79
N LEU A 5 -1.91 -3.75 3.57
CA LEU A 5 -0.86 -2.74 3.78
C LEU A 5 -0.06 -3.10 5.01
N CYS A 6 1.25 -3.28 4.87
CA CYS A 6 2.15 -3.26 6.01
C CYS A 6 2.15 -1.85 6.61
N VAL A 7 1.63 -1.67 7.82
CA VAL A 7 1.51 -0.34 8.46
C VAL A 7 2.86 0.22 8.93
N ILE A 8 3.92 -0.58 8.85
CA ILE A 8 5.28 -0.22 9.27
C ILE A 8 6.08 0.41 8.13
N CYS A 9 6.03 -0.17 6.93
CA CYS A 9 6.85 0.27 5.79
C CYS A 9 6.03 0.72 4.57
N GLY A 10 4.75 0.37 4.50
CA GLY A 10 3.88 0.72 3.38
C GLY A 10 3.88 -0.29 2.22
N LEU A 11 4.53 -1.45 2.35
CA LEU A 11 4.41 -2.53 1.36
C LEU A 11 2.95 -2.98 1.23
N ILE A 12 2.49 -3.19 -0.01
CA ILE A 12 1.16 -3.71 -0.31
C ILE A 12 1.30 -5.16 -0.79
N TYR A 13 0.75 -6.10 -0.03
CA TYR A 13 0.52 -7.47 -0.48
C TYR A 13 -0.82 -7.55 -1.22
N ASP A 14 -0.81 -7.93 -2.49
CA ASP A 14 -2.01 -8.18 -3.29
C ASP A 14 -2.27 -9.69 -3.36
N GLU A 15 -3.39 -10.18 -2.82
CA GLU A 15 -3.74 -11.60 -2.88
C GLU A 15 -3.83 -12.11 -4.33
N ALA A 16 -4.12 -11.25 -5.32
CA ALA A 16 -4.13 -11.65 -6.73
C ALA A 16 -2.72 -11.97 -7.25
N GLU A 17 -1.70 -11.29 -6.74
CA GLU A 17 -0.30 -11.47 -7.13
C GLU A 17 0.40 -12.51 -6.27
N GLY A 18 -0.05 -12.69 -5.02
CA GLY A 18 0.62 -13.53 -4.03
C GLY A 18 2.01 -12.97 -3.71
N TRP A 19 2.93 -13.85 -3.36
CA TRP A 19 4.35 -13.52 -3.22
C TRP A 19 5.24 -14.68 -3.70
N PRO A 20 5.40 -14.86 -5.03
CA PRO A 20 6.03 -16.06 -5.58
C PRO A 20 7.49 -16.26 -5.17
N ASP A 21 8.22 -15.17 -4.88
CA ASP A 21 9.61 -15.21 -4.41
C ASP A 21 9.75 -15.93 -3.06
N ASP A 22 8.70 -15.89 -2.22
CA ASP A 22 8.62 -16.62 -0.95
C ASP A 22 7.74 -17.88 -1.05
N GLY A 23 7.36 -18.27 -2.28
CA GLY A 23 6.53 -19.46 -2.52
C GLY A 23 5.04 -19.29 -2.25
N ILE A 24 4.56 -18.05 -2.06
CA ILE A 24 3.14 -17.74 -1.93
C ILE A 24 2.57 -17.56 -3.34
N ALA A 25 1.70 -18.46 -3.78
CA ALA A 25 1.18 -18.44 -5.14
C ALA A 25 0.22 -17.24 -5.39
N PRO A 26 0.11 -16.77 -6.64
CA PRO A 26 -0.94 -15.83 -7.02
C PRO A 26 -2.33 -16.39 -6.71
N GLY A 27 -3.19 -15.58 -6.11
CA GLY A 27 -4.51 -15.99 -5.66
C GLY A 27 -4.57 -16.54 -4.22
N THR A 28 -3.45 -16.63 -3.51
CA THR A 28 -3.45 -17.03 -2.10
C THR A 28 -4.12 -15.97 -1.23
N GLN A 29 -5.18 -16.36 -0.53
CA GLN A 29 -5.88 -15.48 0.42
C GLN A 29 -4.98 -15.21 1.62
N TRP A 30 -5.14 -14.07 2.27
CA TRP A 30 -4.34 -13.70 3.44
C TRP A 30 -4.42 -14.68 4.61
N GLU A 31 -5.60 -15.30 4.78
CA GLU A 31 -5.82 -16.35 5.78
C GLU A 31 -4.99 -17.61 5.49
N ASP A 32 -4.59 -17.83 4.22
CA ASP A 32 -3.80 -18.97 3.77
C ASP A 32 -2.29 -18.65 3.68
N VAL A 33 -1.87 -17.40 3.87
CA VAL A 33 -0.45 -17.01 3.95
C VAL A 33 0.18 -17.60 5.22
N PRO A 34 1.37 -18.23 5.17
CA PRO A 34 2.01 -18.80 6.37
C PRO A 34 2.19 -17.78 7.50
N ASP A 35 1.90 -18.17 8.75
CA ASP A 35 2.03 -17.27 9.91
C ASP A 35 3.48 -16.84 10.19
N ASP A 36 4.48 -17.59 9.70
CA ASP A 36 5.90 -17.22 9.81
C ASP A 36 6.37 -16.31 8.67
N TRP A 37 5.52 -16.05 7.67
CA TRP A 37 5.88 -15.12 6.60
C TRP A 37 6.02 -13.70 7.16
N THR A 38 7.14 -13.06 6.81
CA THR A 38 7.46 -11.69 7.20
C THR A 38 7.44 -10.77 6.00
N CYS A 39 7.07 -9.50 6.22
CA CYS A 39 7.15 -8.46 5.19
C CYS A 39 8.54 -8.46 4.54
N PRO A 40 8.65 -8.61 3.22
CA PRO A 40 9.95 -8.73 2.53
C PRO A 40 10.72 -7.40 2.47
N ASP A 41 10.04 -6.28 2.73
CA ASP A 41 10.65 -4.95 2.78
C ASP A 41 11.26 -4.63 4.15
N CYS A 42 10.57 -4.98 5.25
CA CYS A 42 10.98 -4.57 6.60
C CYS A 42 11.07 -5.67 7.66
N GLY A 43 10.64 -6.91 7.37
CA GLY A 43 10.81 -8.08 8.22
C GLY A 43 9.81 -8.25 9.37
N VAL A 44 8.76 -7.43 9.46
CA VAL A 44 7.70 -7.59 10.47
C VAL A 44 6.70 -8.69 10.10
N GLY A 45 5.94 -9.19 11.08
CA GLY A 45 5.00 -10.28 10.88
C GLY A 45 3.67 -9.85 10.25
N LYS A 46 2.80 -10.84 10.00
CA LYS A 46 1.46 -10.64 9.43
C LYS A 46 0.56 -9.76 10.31
N GLU A 47 0.81 -9.71 11.62
CA GLU A 47 0.06 -8.89 12.57
C GLU A 47 0.17 -7.38 12.29
N ASP A 48 1.22 -6.97 11.57
CA ASP A 48 1.47 -5.57 11.19
C ASP A 48 0.90 -5.22 9.80
N PHE A 49 -0.01 -6.04 9.27
CA PHE A 49 -0.72 -5.76 8.03
C PHE A 49 -2.21 -5.49 8.26
N GLU A 50 -2.71 -4.43 7.63
CA GLU A 50 -4.13 -4.07 7.65
C GLU A 50 -4.75 -4.20 6.25
N MET A 51 -5.99 -4.71 6.19
CA MET A 51 -6.71 -4.84 4.92
C MET A 51 -7.06 -3.46 4.38
N ILE A 52 -6.74 -3.23 3.11
CA ILE A 52 -7.17 -2.03 2.38
C ILE A 52 -8.48 -2.36 1.67
N GLU A 53 -9.54 -1.66 2.03
CA GLU A 53 -10.78 -1.66 1.27
C GLU A 53 -10.58 -0.84 0.00
N MET A 54 -10.57 -1.51 -1.16
CA MET A 54 -10.70 -0.82 -2.45
C MET A 54 -12.20 -0.64 -2.75
N ASP A 55 -12.85 0.26 -2.01
CA ASP A 55 -14.16 0.79 -2.38
C ASP A 55 -13.93 1.72 -3.58
N GLY A 56 -14.40 1.32 -4.76
CA GLY A 56 -13.92 1.81 -6.05
C GLY A 56 -13.84 3.34 -6.18
N GLY A 57 -12.62 3.85 -6.31
CA GLY A 57 -12.27 5.04 -7.09
C GLY A 57 -12.88 6.36 -6.62
N ASP A 58 -12.14 7.07 -5.76
CA ASP A 58 -12.15 8.55 -5.80
C ASP A 58 -10.72 9.09 -6.02
N GLU A 59 -10.00 8.48 -6.95
CA GLU A 59 -8.81 9.07 -7.57
C GLU A 59 -9.16 10.22 -8.55
N THR A 60 -10.41 10.70 -8.53
CA THR A 60 -10.83 11.90 -9.27
C THR A 60 -10.77 13.21 -8.44
N ALA A 61 -10.52 13.17 -7.12
CA ALA A 61 -10.47 14.40 -6.31
C ALA A 61 -9.07 15.00 -6.11
N VAL A 62 -7.99 14.21 -6.14
CA VAL A 62 -6.66 14.72 -5.76
C VAL A 62 -5.95 15.52 -6.88
N ALA A 63 -6.47 15.48 -8.11
CA ALA A 63 -5.93 16.27 -9.22
C ALA A 63 -6.31 17.77 -9.15
N ALA A 64 -7.33 18.16 -8.38
CA ALA A 64 -7.83 19.54 -8.37
C ALA A 64 -7.06 20.49 -7.44
N ALA A 65 -6.35 19.99 -6.43
CA ALA A 65 -5.78 20.85 -5.37
C ALA A 65 -4.31 21.29 -5.60
N VAL A 66 -3.58 20.67 -6.54
CA VAL A 66 -2.12 20.92 -6.72
C VAL A 66 -1.78 22.12 -7.63
N SER A 67 -2.76 22.79 -8.25
CA SER A 67 -2.47 23.74 -9.34
C SER A 67 -2.42 25.24 -9.00
N THR A 68 -2.44 25.69 -7.73
CA THR A 68 -2.27 27.12 -7.42
C THR A 68 -1.25 27.40 -6.32
N GLY A 69 -0.01 26.98 -6.53
CA GLY A 69 1.15 27.55 -5.83
C GLY A 69 1.86 28.55 -6.73
N THR A 70 1.36 29.79 -6.81
CA THR A 70 2.13 30.90 -7.41
C THR A 70 3.16 31.35 -6.39
N SER A 71 4.43 31.10 -6.67
CA SER A 71 5.55 31.78 -6.03
C SER A 71 5.43 33.28 -6.29
N ASP A 72 5.10 34.06 -5.26
CA ASP A 72 5.37 35.50 -5.26
C ASP A 72 6.61 35.74 -4.40
N ASP A 73 7.75 35.72 -5.08
CA ASP A 73 8.98 36.35 -4.65
C ASP A 73 8.87 37.83 -5.03
N ALA A 74 8.59 38.70 -4.05
CA ALA A 74 8.73 40.14 -4.20
C ALA A 74 9.48 40.70 -2.98
N PRO A 75 10.62 41.39 -3.18
CA PRO A 75 11.56 41.74 -2.12
C PRO A 75 11.05 42.90 -1.25
N LYS A 76 11.44 42.86 0.04
CA LYS A 76 11.23 43.94 1.02
C LYS A 76 12.01 45.20 0.58
N LEU A 77 11.33 46.36 0.55
CA LEU A 77 11.91 47.70 0.62
C LEU A 77 11.13 48.55 1.63
#